data_AF-A0A423GU04-F1
#
_entry.id   AF-A0A423GU04-F1
#
_cell.length_a   1.000
_cell.length_b   1.000
_cell.length_c   1.000
_cell.angle_alpha   90.00
_cell.angle_beta   90.00
_cell.angle_gamma   90.00
#
_symmetry.space_group_name_H-M   'P 1'
#
loop_
_entity.id
_entity.type
_entity.pdbx_description
1 polymer ?
#
loop_
_entity_poly.entity_id
_entity_poly.type
_entity_poly.pdbx_seq_one_letter_code
_entity_poly.pdbx_strand_id
1 'polypeptide(L)'
;MSRIPLSEQLTAMAFVDELRHEQKQVQEHLDLPRRRAEIAERIRAYYVSNDIAFDDDLIEQGVRQFFAHRLMFEAPQIKWFDAWLVEILGNRDVASGDTKSLHPWRWLLIVVLMLGAILIIPRCSTAIVSDVKVPEIKREADRLGHHNFDLNMELEKQRNKLTALLRGNAEQSDANASRLLTRVQKVLPVGNMRDVAEPIRPDNVNAIERQVIALGQAQEAFWRALPQIEADMKYAGGIIWMRQGIKEMQQDPKRAAAIAQSSDLYQRLALLEQQLSLMDNDIGYQDALFAYRDLYRDLIDTSMLTLLARRHNELKSRLGSQAISSEQRIELEGISHEIDADLEKGDSDAAETKINQLTQKMKAAGYMIWIGRIDSDTNQRVASNLDMMLNG
;
A
#
# COMPACT_ATOMS: atom_id res chain seq x y z
N MET A 1 12.24 -50.38 -24.45
CA MET A 1 12.78 -49.17 -23.80
C MET A 1 11.76 -48.05 -23.93
N SER A 2 10.88 -47.92 -22.96
CA SER A 2 9.81 -46.91 -22.91
C SER A 2 10.42 -45.54 -22.62
N ARG A 3 10.20 -44.59 -23.54
CA ARG A 3 10.62 -43.19 -23.40
C ARG A 3 9.66 -42.52 -22.42
N ILE A 4 10.14 -42.24 -21.21
CA ILE A 4 9.40 -41.44 -20.23
C ILE A 4 9.12 -40.08 -20.88
N PRO A 5 7.88 -39.58 -20.89
CA PRO A 5 7.54 -38.31 -21.50
C PRO A 5 8.28 -37.17 -20.79
N LEU A 6 8.82 -36.24 -21.57
CA LEU A 6 9.63 -35.10 -21.09
C LEU A 6 8.90 -34.25 -20.04
N SER A 7 7.56 -34.20 -20.10
CA SER A 7 6.71 -33.49 -19.13
C SER A 7 6.75 -34.11 -17.74
N GLU A 8 6.78 -35.45 -17.63
CA GLU A 8 6.95 -36.15 -16.35
C GLU A 8 8.36 -35.93 -15.80
N GLN A 9 9.37 -35.92 -16.66
CA GLN A 9 10.75 -35.67 -16.25
C GLN A 9 10.95 -34.23 -15.74
N LEU A 10 10.34 -33.24 -16.37
CA LEU A 10 10.36 -31.85 -15.94
C LEU A 10 9.58 -31.63 -14.63
N THR A 11 8.45 -32.31 -14.46
CA THR A 11 7.65 -32.24 -13.22
C THR A 11 8.40 -32.89 -12.05
N ALA A 12 9.02 -34.05 -12.27
CA ALA A 12 9.85 -34.71 -11.27
C ALA A 12 11.08 -33.87 -10.91
N MET A 13 11.67 -33.17 -11.88
CA MET A 13 12.81 -32.28 -11.64
C MET A 13 12.41 -31.04 -10.83
N ALA A 14 11.23 -30.47 -11.07
CA ALA A 14 10.70 -29.37 -10.26
C ALA A 14 10.49 -29.78 -8.79
N PHE A 15 9.95 -30.98 -8.55
CA PHE A 15 9.81 -31.53 -7.20
C PHE A 15 11.17 -31.78 -6.52
N VAL A 16 12.17 -32.25 -7.27
CA VAL A 16 13.53 -32.46 -6.72
C VAL A 16 14.22 -31.14 -6.39
N ASP A 17 14.03 -30.10 -7.19
CA ASP A 17 14.58 -28.76 -6.91
C ASP A 17 13.90 -28.10 -5.71
N GLU A 18 12.59 -28.28 -5.54
CA GLU A 18 11.85 -27.82 -4.37
C GLU A 18 12.32 -28.53 -3.09
N LEU A 19 12.49 -29.86 -3.13
CA LEU A 19 13.07 -30.63 -2.04
C LEU A 19 14.52 -30.22 -1.73
N ARG A 20 15.33 -29.87 -2.75
CA ARG A 20 16.68 -29.32 -2.54
C ARG A 20 16.65 -27.96 -1.85
N HIS A 21 15.65 -27.13 -2.15
CA HIS A 21 15.48 -25.83 -1.54
C HIS A 21 15.08 -25.96 -0.06
N GLU A 22 14.14 -26.84 0.24
CA GLU A 22 13.76 -27.15 1.63
C GLU A 22 14.91 -27.78 2.41
N GLN A 23 15.66 -28.71 1.80
CA GLN A 23 16.81 -29.33 2.44
C GLN A 23 17.92 -28.31 2.74
N LYS A 24 18.14 -27.33 1.85
CA LYS A 24 19.08 -26.22 2.05
C LYS A 24 18.62 -25.29 3.18
N GLN A 25 17.33 -24.95 3.25
CA GLN A 25 16.77 -24.17 4.36
C GLN A 25 16.90 -24.92 5.69
N VAL A 26 16.63 -26.22 5.71
CA VAL A 26 16.82 -27.07 6.90
C VAL A 26 18.29 -27.11 7.32
N GLN A 27 19.23 -27.19 6.36
CA GLN A 27 20.68 -27.13 6.62
C GLN A 27 21.11 -25.76 7.19
N GLU A 28 20.58 -24.66 6.65
CA GLU A 28 20.81 -23.29 7.14
C GLU A 28 20.26 -23.07 8.57
N HIS A 29 19.24 -23.82 8.97
CA HIS A 29 18.70 -23.84 10.33
C HIS A 29 19.41 -24.83 11.29
N LEU A 30 20.27 -25.71 10.76
CA LEU A 30 21.02 -26.71 11.53
C LEU A 30 22.47 -26.30 11.87
N ASP A 31 22.99 -25.20 11.30
CA ASP A 31 24.31 -24.63 11.62
C ASP A 31 24.33 -23.87 12.97
N LEU A 32 24.15 -24.64 14.04
CA LEU A 32 24.09 -24.17 15.43
C LEU A 32 25.31 -23.34 15.89
N PRO A 33 26.57 -23.65 15.52
CA PRO A 33 27.71 -22.85 15.97
C PRO A 33 27.72 -21.43 15.38
N ARG A 34 27.36 -21.30 14.10
CA ARG A 34 27.36 -20.01 13.38
C ARG A 34 26.24 -19.09 13.89
N ARG A 35 25.03 -19.65 14.07
CA ARG A 35 23.90 -18.94 14.68
C ARG A 35 24.17 -18.48 16.11
N ARG A 36 24.88 -19.28 16.91
CA ARG A 36 25.28 -18.89 18.28
C ARG A 36 26.21 -17.68 18.27
N ALA A 37 27.19 -17.66 17.35
CA ALA A 37 28.11 -16.54 17.21
C ALA A 37 27.38 -15.25 16.79
N GLU A 38 26.49 -15.33 15.79
CA GLU A 38 25.69 -14.18 15.32
C GLU A 38 24.77 -13.62 16.41
N ILE A 39 24.13 -14.49 17.20
CA ILE A 39 23.24 -14.07 18.28
C ILE A 39 24.04 -13.45 19.43
N ALA A 40 25.18 -14.04 19.81
CA ALA A 40 26.06 -13.46 20.82
C ALA A 40 26.55 -12.07 20.41
N GLU A 41 26.97 -11.90 19.16
CA GLU A 41 27.41 -10.60 18.63
C GLU A 41 26.29 -9.55 18.62
N ARG A 42 25.07 -9.94 18.26
CA ARG A 42 23.91 -9.05 18.28
C ARG A 42 23.51 -8.64 19.71
N ILE A 43 23.66 -9.56 20.66
CA ILE A 43 23.44 -9.27 22.08
C ILE A 43 24.51 -8.30 22.59
N ARG A 44 25.80 -8.52 22.29
CA ARG A 44 26.88 -7.57 22.63
C ARG A 44 26.60 -6.16 22.10
N ALA A 45 26.25 -6.05 20.82
CA ALA A 45 25.94 -4.76 20.20
C ALA A 45 24.76 -4.05 20.90
N TYR A 46 23.77 -4.80 21.36
CA TYR A 46 22.66 -4.27 22.13
C TYR A 46 23.08 -3.76 23.51
N TYR A 47 23.87 -4.52 24.28
CA TYR A 47 24.34 -4.07 25.59
C TYR A 47 25.29 -2.86 25.50
N VAL A 48 26.18 -2.82 24.50
CA VAL A 48 27.06 -1.67 24.24
C VAL A 48 26.26 -0.41 23.88
N SER A 49 25.22 -0.53 23.04
CA SER A 49 24.40 0.61 22.64
C SER A 49 23.48 1.16 23.74
N ASN A 50 23.27 0.39 24.82
CA ASN A 50 22.46 0.80 25.96
C ASN A 50 23.29 1.12 27.22
N ASP A 51 24.62 1.22 27.09
CA ASP A 51 25.57 1.52 28.16
C ASP A 51 25.44 0.61 29.40
N ILE A 52 25.14 -0.68 29.15
CA ILE A 52 24.99 -1.69 30.20
C ILE A 52 26.31 -2.46 30.29
N ALA A 53 26.95 -2.47 31.46
CA ALA A 53 28.14 -3.27 31.69
C ALA A 53 27.82 -4.77 31.63
N PHE A 54 28.56 -5.52 30.80
CA PHE A 54 28.38 -6.96 30.65
C PHE A 54 29.73 -7.69 30.59
N ASP A 55 29.69 -8.97 30.99
CA ASP A 55 30.80 -9.91 30.90
C ASP A 55 30.58 -10.81 29.66
N ASP A 56 31.61 -10.92 28.81
CA ASP A 56 31.50 -11.57 27.51
C ASP A 56 31.34 -13.10 27.65
N ASP A 57 31.97 -13.68 28.68
CA ASP A 57 31.86 -15.09 29.03
C ASP A 57 30.43 -15.46 29.47
N LEU A 58 29.72 -14.50 30.09
CA LEU A 58 28.36 -14.68 30.59
C LEU A 58 27.32 -14.64 29.45
N ILE A 59 27.55 -13.82 28.43
CA ILE A 59 26.74 -13.81 27.20
C ILE A 59 26.90 -15.13 26.45
N GLU A 60 28.13 -15.61 26.27
CA GLU A 60 28.37 -16.86 25.56
C GLU A 60 27.76 -18.06 26.30
N GLN A 61 27.88 -18.10 27.63
CA GLN A 61 27.27 -19.14 28.46
C GLN A 61 25.73 -19.09 28.39
N GLY A 62 25.12 -17.91 28.42
CA GLY A 62 23.67 -17.71 28.31
C GLY A 62 23.12 -18.15 26.95
N VAL A 63 23.78 -17.77 25.86
CA VAL A 63 23.43 -18.21 24.50
C VAL A 63 23.57 -19.72 24.37
N ARG A 64 24.63 -20.31 24.94
CA ARG A 64 24.84 -21.76 24.93
C ARG A 64 23.75 -22.51 25.69
N GLN A 65 23.35 -22.03 26.88
CA GLN A 65 22.25 -22.63 27.66
C GLN A 65 20.90 -22.49 26.97
N PHE A 66 20.61 -21.33 26.36
CA PHE A 66 19.38 -21.09 25.62
C PHE A 66 19.18 -22.10 24.48
N PHE A 67 20.24 -22.37 23.71
CA PHE A 67 20.19 -23.38 22.65
C PHE A 67 20.20 -24.82 23.18
N ALA A 68 20.85 -25.09 24.32
CA ALA A 68 20.82 -26.41 24.95
C ALA A 68 19.42 -26.76 25.45
N HIS A 69 18.72 -25.81 26.09
CA HIS A 69 17.38 -26.01 26.62
C HIS A 69 16.34 -26.24 25.50
N ARG A 70 16.51 -25.59 24.35
CA ARG A 70 15.63 -25.77 23.16
C ARG A 70 15.78 -27.15 22.49
N LEU A 71 16.89 -27.85 22.73
CA LEU A 71 17.20 -29.17 22.15
C LEU A 71 16.99 -30.33 23.15
N MET A 72 16.63 -30.04 24.40
CA MET A 72 16.31 -31.08 25.37
C MET A 72 14.83 -31.46 25.26
N PHE A 73 14.58 -32.72 24.95
CA PHE A 73 13.26 -33.31 25.14
C PHE A 73 13.09 -33.60 26.63
N GLU A 74 12.31 -32.79 27.34
CA GLU A 74 11.86 -33.12 28.69
C GLU A 74 10.82 -34.23 28.59
N ALA A 75 11.25 -35.47 28.91
CA ALA A 75 10.32 -36.58 29.04
C ALA A 75 9.29 -36.24 30.14
N PRO A 76 7.97 -36.38 29.86
CA PRO A 76 6.95 -36.10 30.86
C PRO A 76 7.21 -36.96 32.10
N GLN A 77 7.17 -36.36 33.30
CA GLN A 77 7.21 -37.14 34.53
C GLN A 77 5.97 -38.02 34.58
N ILE A 78 6.17 -39.30 34.26
CA ILE A 78 5.13 -40.33 34.22
C ILE A 78 4.55 -40.41 35.63
N LYS A 79 3.31 -39.94 35.79
CA LYS A 79 2.59 -40.05 37.06
C LYS A 79 2.34 -41.53 37.33
N TRP A 80 2.23 -41.90 38.60
CA TRP A 80 2.07 -43.30 39.01
C TRP A 80 0.90 -44.04 38.31
N PHE A 81 -0.13 -43.31 37.88
CA PHE A 81 -1.23 -43.84 37.06
C PHE A 81 -0.83 -44.22 35.62
N ASP A 82 0.06 -43.46 35.00
CA ASP A 82 0.56 -43.73 33.65
C ASP A 82 1.50 -44.94 33.66
N ALA A 83 2.29 -45.09 34.74
CA ALA A 83 3.11 -46.29 34.97
C ALA A 83 2.23 -47.54 35.14
N TRP A 84 1.15 -47.43 35.93
CA TRP A 84 0.17 -48.49 36.13
C TRP A 84 -0.59 -48.87 34.84
N LEU A 85 -0.92 -47.89 33.99
CA LEU A 85 -1.57 -48.12 32.71
C LEU A 85 -0.67 -48.82 31.70
N VAL A 86 0.60 -48.43 31.61
CA VAL A 86 1.59 -49.08 30.74
C VAL A 86 1.84 -50.52 31.19
N GLU A 87 1.84 -50.80 32.48
CA GLU A 87 1.98 -52.16 33.02
C GLU A 87 0.75 -53.05 32.72
N ILE A 88 -0.46 -52.49 32.78
CA ILE A 88 -1.70 -53.22 32.49
C ILE A 88 -1.93 -53.44 30.98
N LEU A 89 -1.57 -52.45 30.14
CA LEU A 89 -1.78 -52.52 28.70
C LEU A 89 -0.61 -53.15 27.96
N GLY A 90 0.62 -52.96 28.47
CA GLY A 90 1.85 -53.50 27.88
C GLY A 90 2.08 -54.99 28.18
N ASN A 91 1.44 -55.53 29.22
CA ASN A 91 1.59 -56.93 29.63
C ASN A 91 0.36 -57.79 29.30
N ARG A 92 -0.22 -57.61 28.10
CA ARG A 92 -1.21 -58.55 27.55
C ARG A 92 -0.51 -59.61 26.71
N ASP A 93 0.03 -60.62 27.40
CA ASP A 93 0.17 -61.93 26.78
C ASP A 93 -1.23 -62.42 26.38
N VAL A 94 -1.43 -62.56 25.09
CA VAL A 94 -2.68 -63.04 24.49
C VAL A 94 -2.77 -64.55 24.76
N ALA A 95 -3.30 -64.91 25.92
CA ALA A 95 -3.78 -66.26 26.18
C ALA A 95 -5.22 -66.38 25.67
N SER A 96 -5.35 -66.77 24.41
CA SER A 96 -6.58 -67.28 23.82
C SER A 96 -6.92 -68.66 24.40
N GLY A 97 -7.96 -68.76 25.21
CA GLY A 97 -8.51 -70.04 25.64
C GLY A 97 -9.54 -69.94 26.76
N ASP A 98 -10.74 -70.46 26.49
CA ASP A 98 -11.82 -70.78 27.42
C ASP A 98 -12.65 -69.65 28.06
N THR A 99 -13.75 -69.35 27.37
CA THR A 99 -14.91 -68.58 27.81
C THR A 99 -15.80 -69.40 28.75
N LYS A 100 -15.50 -69.45 30.05
CA LYS A 100 -16.51 -69.84 31.06
C LYS A 100 -16.44 -68.95 32.31
N SER A 101 -17.58 -68.34 32.61
CA SER A 101 -17.90 -67.60 33.84
C SER A 101 -17.16 -66.27 34.08
N LEU A 102 -17.52 -65.25 33.29
CA LEU A 102 -17.34 -63.86 33.70
C LEU A 102 -18.37 -63.54 34.80
N HIS A 103 -17.90 -63.42 36.05
CA HIS A 103 -18.68 -63.01 37.22
C HIS A 103 -19.51 -61.74 36.92
N PRO A 104 -20.79 -61.68 37.35
CA PRO A 104 -21.72 -60.58 37.02
C PRO A 104 -21.22 -59.19 37.45
N TRP A 105 -20.34 -59.15 38.45
CA TRP A 105 -19.70 -57.93 38.93
C TRP A 105 -18.76 -57.27 37.90
N ARG A 106 -18.10 -58.04 37.03
CA ARG A 106 -17.19 -57.51 36.00
C ARG A 106 -17.96 -56.85 34.86
N TRP A 107 -19.15 -57.38 34.51
CA TRP A 107 -20.07 -56.73 33.58
C TRP A 107 -20.64 -55.43 34.15
N LEU A 108 -21.00 -55.40 35.44
CA LEU A 108 -21.42 -54.17 36.11
C LEU A 108 -20.32 -53.10 36.10
N LEU A 109 -19.05 -53.47 36.34
CA LEU A 109 -17.92 -52.53 36.26
C LEU A 109 -17.70 -51.97 34.85
N ILE A 110 -17.83 -52.81 33.81
CA ILE A 110 -17.70 -52.38 32.41
C ILE A 110 -18.85 -51.42 32.04
N VAL A 111 -20.08 -51.71 32.47
CA VAL A 111 -21.25 -50.86 32.21
C VAL A 111 -21.12 -49.52 32.94
N VAL A 112 -20.64 -49.52 34.20
CA VAL A 112 -20.39 -48.28 34.96
C VAL A 112 -19.25 -47.46 34.36
N LEU A 113 -18.17 -48.10 33.88
CA LEU A 113 -17.09 -47.41 33.16
C LEU A 113 -17.56 -46.85 31.82
N MET A 114 -18.41 -47.57 31.08
CA MET A 114 -19.02 -47.09 29.84
C MET A 114 -19.97 -45.92 30.08
N LEU A 115 -20.82 -45.98 31.11
CA LEU A 115 -21.71 -44.86 31.49
C LEU A 115 -20.93 -43.65 32.02
N GLY A 116 -19.86 -43.88 32.78
CA GLY A 116 -18.93 -42.82 33.20
C GLY A 116 -18.23 -42.17 32.02
N ALA A 117 -17.74 -42.97 31.06
CA ALA A 117 -17.14 -42.46 29.83
C ALA A 117 -18.15 -41.63 29.01
N ILE A 118 -19.39 -42.11 28.83
CA ILE A 118 -20.44 -41.38 28.10
C ILE A 118 -20.78 -40.02 28.73
N LEU A 119 -20.72 -39.91 30.06
CA LEU A 119 -20.93 -38.64 30.77
C LEU A 119 -19.69 -37.72 30.78
N ILE A 120 -18.49 -38.27 30.64
CA ILE A 120 -17.22 -37.51 30.65
C ILE A 120 -16.81 -37.06 29.24
N ILE A 121 -17.14 -37.82 28.18
CA ILE A 121 -16.83 -37.51 26.78
C ILE A 121 -17.27 -36.09 26.36
N PRO A 122 -18.50 -35.59 26.66
CA PRO A 122 -18.88 -34.23 26.28
C PRO A 122 -18.19 -33.13 27.11
N ARG A 123 -17.62 -33.45 28.29
CA ARG A 123 -16.87 -32.50 29.11
C ARG A 123 -15.38 -32.46 28.78
N CYS A 124 -14.79 -33.59 28.39
CA CYS A 124 -13.40 -33.65 27.96
C CYS A 124 -13.20 -33.09 26.54
N SER A 125 -14.16 -33.27 25.62
CA SER A 125 -14.04 -32.71 24.27
C SER A 125 -14.06 -31.18 24.27
N THR A 126 -14.89 -30.54 25.09
CA THR A 126 -14.89 -29.09 25.27
C THR A 126 -13.61 -28.59 25.94
N ALA A 127 -13.06 -29.34 26.90
CA ALA A 127 -11.82 -28.95 27.58
C ALA A 127 -10.60 -29.03 26.65
N ILE A 128 -10.44 -30.12 25.89
CA ILE A 128 -9.29 -30.33 24.98
C ILE A 128 -9.33 -29.36 23.79
N VAL A 129 -10.51 -29.11 23.20
CA VAL A 129 -10.65 -28.13 22.10
C VAL A 129 -10.40 -26.70 22.59
N SER A 130 -10.80 -26.37 23.81
CA SER A 130 -10.53 -25.04 24.39
C SER A 130 -9.06 -24.83 24.72
N ASP A 131 -8.34 -25.88 25.13
CA ASP A 131 -6.93 -25.83 25.50
C ASP A 131 -6.02 -25.53 24.29
N VAL A 132 -6.42 -25.96 23.09
CA VAL A 132 -5.71 -25.64 21.83
C VAL A 132 -6.16 -24.30 21.24
N LYS A 133 -7.46 -23.99 21.32
CA LYS A 133 -8.05 -22.81 20.66
C LYS A 133 -7.71 -21.49 21.36
N VAL A 134 -7.64 -21.47 22.70
CA VAL A 134 -7.28 -20.27 23.48
C VAL A 134 -5.89 -19.71 23.09
N PRO A 135 -4.80 -20.50 23.07
CA PRO A 135 -3.47 -19.98 22.70
C PRO A 135 -3.33 -19.62 21.21
N GLU A 136 -4.17 -20.15 20.33
CA GLU A 136 -4.21 -19.74 18.92
C GLU A 136 -4.89 -18.38 18.75
N ILE A 137 -6.11 -18.22 19.28
CA ILE A 137 -6.85 -16.95 19.22
C ILE A 137 -6.09 -15.85 19.96
N LYS A 138 -5.38 -16.18 21.04
CA LYS A 138 -4.51 -15.23 21.73
C LYS A 138 -3.37 -14.72 20.85
N ARG A 139 -2.67 -15.61 20.15
CA ARG A 139 -1.61 -15.21 19.22
C ARG A 139 -2.12 -14.32 18.10
N GLU A 140 -3.30 -14.62 17.55
CA GLU A 140 -3.89 -13.80 16.50
C GLU A 140 -4.39 -12.44 17.01
N ALA A 141 -5.00 -12.40 18.19
CA ALA A 141 -5.39 -11.15 18.84
C ALA A 141 -4.17 -10.27 19.16
N ASP A 142 -3.09 -10.86 19.70
CA ASP A 142 -1.84 -10.15 19.97
C ASP A 142 -1.22 -9.62 18.67
N ARG A 143 -1.23 -10.41 17.59
CA ARG A 143 -0.74 -9.99 16.26
C ARG A 143 -1.53 -8.81 15.72
N LEU A 144 -2.86 -8.88 15.74
CA LEU A 144 -3.73 -7.78 15.27
C LEU A 144 -3.59 -6.54 16.14
N GLY A 145 -3.39 -6.70 17.45
CA GLY A 145 -3.17 -5.61 18.39
C GLY A 145 -1.90 -4.82 18.11
N HIS A 146 -0.79 -5.49 17.79
CA HIS A 146 0.47 -4.79 17.43
C HIS A 146 0.32 -3.90 16.18
N HIS A 147 -0.50 -4.31 15.21
CA HIS A 147 -0.73 -3.53 13.99
C HIS A 147 -1.81 -2.44 14.16
N ASN A 148 -2.57 -2.49 15.27
CA ASN A 148 -3.67 -1.55 15.51
C ASN A 148 -3.18 -0.15 15.86
N PHE A 149 -1.99 -0.02 16.47
CA PHE A 149 -1.38 1.28 16.73
C PHE A 149 -1.06 2.02 15.43
N ASP A 150 -0.30 1.38 14.53
CA ASP A 150 0.07 1.96 13.24
C ASP A 150 -1.15 2.28 12.38
N LEU A 151 -2.13 1.39 12.39
CA LEU A 151 -3.39 1.59 11.66
C LEU A 151 -4.18 2.78 12.21
N ASN A 152 -4.30 2.91 13.54
CA ASN A 152 -5.03 4.03 14.13
C ASN A 152 -4.31 5.37 13.89
N MET A 153 -2.98 5.37 13.89
CA MET A 153 -2.18 6.53 13.51
C MET A 153 -2.45 6.93 12.04
N GLU A 154 -2.47 5.96 11.12
CA GLU A 154 -2.76 6.23 9.72
C GLU A 154 -4.22 6.70 9.53
N LEU A 155 -5.18 6.09 10.23
CA LEU A 155 -6.58 6.55 10.23
C LEU A 155 -6.70 8.01 10.69
N GLU A 156 -6.01 8.37 11.76
CA GLU A 156 -6.02 9.73 12.28
C GLU A 156 -5.40 10.72 11.28
N LYS A 157 -4.27 10.35 10.67
CA LYS A 157 -3.64 11.14 9.58
C LYS A 157 -4.62 11.38 8.44
N GLN A 158 -5.29 10.33 7.94
CA GLN A 158 -6.23 10.46 6.83
C GLN A 158 -7.48 11.26 7.24
N ARG A 159 -7.96 11.16 8.48
CA ARG A 159 -9.06 11.99 9.01
C ARG A 159 -8.68 13.47 9.10
N ASN A 160 -7.47 13.76 9.58
CA ASN A 160 -6.97 15.12 9.69
C ASN A 160 -6.84 15.75 8.29
N LYS A 161 -6.29 14.99 7.32
CA LYS A 161 -6.22 15.41 5.92
C LYS A 161 -7.59 15.65 5.32
N LEU A 162 -8.55 14.74 5.50
CA LEU A 162 -9.93 14.89 5.05
C LEU A 162 -10.57 16.16 5.64
N THR A 163 -10.37 16.42 6.94
CA THR A 163 -10.92 17.59 7.62
C THR A 163 -10.32 18.89 7.08
N ALA A 164 -9.01 18.92 6.83
CA ALA A 164 -8.34 20.06 6.21
C ALA A 164 -8.85 20.33 4.79
N LEU A 165 -9.02 19.28 3.97
CA LEU A 165 -9.54 19.40 2.61
C LEU A 165 -11.01 19.81 2.58
N LEU A 166 -11.85 19.30 3.49
CA LEU A 166 -13.23 19.74 3.62
C LEU A 166 -13.32 21.23 3.99
N ARG A 167 -12.44 21.71 4.87
CA ARG A 167 -12.34 23.14 5.21
C ARG A 167 -11.91 23.98 4.00
N GLY A 168 -10.85 23.58 3.29
CA GLY A 168 -10.40 24.29 2.09
C GLY A 168 -11.46 24.34 0.99
N ASN A 169 -12.20 23.25 0.79
CA ASN A 169 -13.32 23.21 -0.15
C ASN A 169 -14.51 24.05 0.31
N ALA A 170 -14.69 24.31 1.61
CA ALA A 170 -15.74 25.21 2.09
C ALA A 170 -15.43 26.69 1.77
N GLU A 171 -14.16 27.07 1.71
CA GLU A 171 -13.72 28.42 1.34
C GLU A 171 -13.91 28.70 -0.16
N GLN A 172 -13.69 27.69 -1.00
CA GLN A 172 -13.94 27.73 -2.43
C GLN A 172 -14.64 26.45 -2.89
N SER A 173 -15.98 26.47 -2.83
CA SER A 173 -16.82 25.33 -3.15
C SER A 173 -16.59 24.82 -4.56
N ASP A 174 -16.00 23.63 -4.69
CA ASP A 174 -15.90 22.88 -5.93
C ASP A 174 -16.72 21.58 -5.84
N ALA A 175 -17.62 21.37 -6.81
CA ALA A 175 -18.53 20.23 -6.81
C ALA A 175 -17.79 18.89 -6.99
N ASN A 176 -16.72 18.86 -7.79
CA ASN A 176 -15.97 17.64 -8.05
C ASN A 176 -15.08 17.28 -6.85
N ALA A 177 -14.41 18.27 -6.26
CA ALA A 177 -13.68 18.06 -4.99
C ALA A 177 -14.63 17.55 -3.90
N SER A 178 -15.81 18.14 -3.76
CA SER A 178 -16.85 17.69 -2.80
C SER A 178 -17.26 16.24 -3.03
N ARG A 179 -17.43 15.82 -4.29
CA ARG A 179 -17.77 14.45 -4.67
C ARG A 179 -16.67 13.45 -4.27
N LEU A 180 -15.40 13.79 -4.49
CA LEU A 180 -14.25 12.96 -4.11
C LEU A 180 -14.13 12.85 -2.58
N LEU A 181 -14.22 13.97 -1.85
CA LEU A 181 -14.17 13.96 -0.39
C LEU A 181 -15.34 13.20 0.25
N THR A 182 -16.53 13.26 -0.35
CA THR A 182 -17.69 12.46 0.09
C THR A 182 -17.44 10.96 -0.09
N ARG A 183 -16.73 10.55 -1.15
CA ARG A 183 -16.36 9.15 -1.37
C ARG A 183 -15.43 8.67 -0.26
N VAL A 184 -14.43 9.49 0.08
CA VAL A 184 -13.49 9.20 1.18
C VAL A 184 -14.24 9.08 2.50
N GLN A 185 -15.16 10.00 2.80
CA GLN A 185 -15.94 9.98 4.05
C GLN A 185 -16.81 8.71 4.21
N LYS A 186 -17.29 8.13 3.10
CA LYS A 186 -18.08 6.88 3.14
C LYS A 186 -17.23 5.64 3.44
N VAL A 187 -15.96 5.66 3.06
CA VAL A 187 -15.05 4.51 3.17
C VAL A 187 -14.23 4.58 4.45
N LEU A 188 -13.90 5.79 4.92
CA LEU A 188 -13.11 5.99 6.12
C LEU A 188 -13.96 5.71 7.39
N PRO A 189 -13.53 4.81 8.28
CA PRO A 189 -14.28 4.52 9.50
C PRO A 189 -14.30 5.75 10.43
N VAL A 190 -15.42 5.92 11.17
CA VAL A 190 -15.67 7.10 12.02
C VAL A 190 -14.96 7.01 13.39
N GLY A 191 -14.53 5.83 13.82
CA GLY A 191 -13.89 5.60 15.11
C GLY A 191 -12.60 4.78 15.02
N ASN A 192 -11.82 4.80 16.10
CA ASN A 192 -10.60 3.97 16.19
C ASN A 192 -10.97 2.49 16.22
N MET A 193 -10.13 1.67 15.61
CA MET A 193 -10.25 0.23 15.72
C MET A 193 -9.85 -0.17 17.13
N ARG A 194 -10.78 -0.77 17.88
CA ARG A 194 -10.56 -1.18 19.27
C ARG A 194 -9.93 -2.56 19.30
N ASP A 195 -8.95 -2.73 20.19
CA ASP A 195 -8.42 -4.04 20.52
C ASP A 195 -9.44 -4.91 21.26
N VAL A 196 -9.19 -6.21 21.25
CA VAL A 196 -9.92 -7.17 22.08
C VAL A 196 -9.53 -6.93 23.55
N ALA A 197 -10.37 -6.20 24.28
CA ALA A 197 -10.11 -5.81 25.66
C ALA A 197 -10.31 -6.94 26.69
N GLU A 198 -11.05 -7.99 26.32
CA GLU A 198 -11.41 -9.07 27.25
C GLU A 198 -10.33 -10.16 27.32
N PRO A 199 -9.97 -10.64 28.53
CA PRO A 199 -9.07 -11.78 28.67
C PRO A 199 -9.65 -13.02 27.99
N ILE A 200 -8.83 -13.67 27.17
CA ILE A 200 -9.23 -14.87 26.42
C ILE A 200 -9.24 -16.07 27.37
N ARG A 201 -10.41 -16.66 27.54
CA ARG A 201 -10.68 -17.79 28.43
C ARG A 201 -11.45 -18.89 27.67
N PRO A 202 -11.41 -20.15 28.14
CA PRO A 202 -12.14 -21.25 27.52
C PRO A 202 -13.63 -21.00 27.31
N ASP A 203 -14.28 -20.25 28.21
CA ASP A 203 -15.71 -19.96 28.21
C ASP A 203 -16.13 -18.83 27.25
N ASN A 204 -15.22 -17.93 26.88
CA ASN A 204 -15.48 -16.80 25.98
C ASN A 204 -14.75 -16.88 24.63
N VAL A 205 -13.90 -17.90 24.41
CA VAL A 205 -13.04 -18.01 23.22
C VAL A 205 -13.80 -17.92 21.89
N ASN A 206 -15.01 -18.50 21.79
CA ASN A 206 -15.82 -18.43 20.56
C ASN A 206 -16.46 -17.04 20.33
N ALA A 207 -16.70 -16.28 21.39
CA ALA A 207 -17.17 -14.91 21.28
C ALA A 207 -16.01 -13.98 20.85
N ILE A 208 -14.83 -14.19 21.45
CA ILE A 208 -13.63 -13.42 21.12
C ILE A 208 -13.13 -13.74 19.71
N GLU A 209 -13.15 -15.01 19.28
CA GLU A 209 -12.79 -15.39 17.91
C GLU A 209 -13.58 -14.58 16.87
N ARG A 210 -14.88 -14.38 17.07
CA ARG A 210 -15.69 -13.53 16.19
C ARG A 210 -15.24 -12.06 16.20
N GLN A 211 -14.80 -11.54 17.34
CA GLN A 211 -14.27 -10.18 17.46
C GLN A 211 -12.91 -10.06 16.74
N VAL A 212 -12.02 -11.05 16.92
CA VAL A 212 -10.71 -11.13 16.25
C VAL A 212 -10.89 -11.18 14.72
N ILE A 213 -11.79 -12.03 14.23
CA ILE A 213 -12.10 -12.12 12.80
C ILE A 213 -12.67 -10.80 12.27
N ALA A 214 -13.64 -10.19 12.98
CA ALA A 214 -14.22 -8.92 12.57
C ALA A 214 -13.19 -7.78 12.55
N LEU A 215 -12.28 -7.74 13.55
CA LEU A 215 -11.17 -6.80 13.59
C LEU A 215 -10.24 -6.99 12.40
N GLY A 216 -9.79 -8.23 12.15
CA GLY A 216 -8.93 -8.55 11.00
C GLY A 216 -9.57 -8.14 9.67
N GLN A 217 -10.85 -8.44 9.47
CA GLN A 217 -11.59 -8.02 8.27
C GLN A 217 -11.68 -6.49 8.12
N ALA A 218 -11.89 -5.77 9.22
CA ALA A 218 -11.92 -4.31 9.21
C ALA A 218 -10.54 -3.71 8.88
N GLN A 219 -9.46 -4.25 9.47
CA GLN A 219 -8.09 -3.83 9.18
C GLN A 219 -7.76 -4.06 7.70
N GLU A 220 -8.06 -5.25 7.17
CA GLU A 220 -7.80 -5.60 5.78
C GLU A 220 -8.63 -4.74 4.81
N ALA A 221 -9.90 -4.48 5.14
CA ALA A 221 -10.76 -3.60 4.34
C ALA A 221 -10.21 -2.16 4.29
N PHE A 222 -9.67 -1.66 5.40
CA PHE A 222 -9.02 -0.35 5.45
C PHE A 222 -7.77 -0.31 4.55
N TRP A 223 -6.85 -1.27 4.70
CA TRP A 223 -5.63 -1.31 3.88
C TRP A 223 -5.93 -1.48 2.39
N ARG A 224 -6.96 -2.25 2.04
CA ARG A 224 -7.44 -2.36 0.65
C ARG A 224 -8.03 -1.05 0.13
N ALA A 225 -8.67 -0.27 0.98
CA ALA A 225 -9.27 1.01 0.61
C ALA A 225 -8.27 2.18 0.61
N LEU A 226 -7.17 2.08 1.36
CA LEU A 226 -6.22 3.18 1.58
C LEU A 226 -5.68 3.80 0.28
N PRO A 227 -5.26 3.03 -0.75
CA PRO A 227 -4.77 3.63 -1.99
C PRO A 227 -5.82 4.50 -2.70
N GLN A 228 -7.10 4.10 -2.66
CA GLN A 228 -8.19 4.88 -3.25
C GLN A 228 -8.49 6.12 -2.41
N ILE A 229 -8.47 5.99 -1.08
CA ILE A 229 -8.63 7.11 -0.14
C ILE A 229 -7.57 8.18 -0.41
N GLU A 230 -6.31 7.77 -0.54
CA GLU A 230 -5.18 8.65 -0.82
C GLU A 230 -5.28 9.31 -2.20
N ALA A 231 -5.66 8.53 -3.23
CA ALA A 231 -5.86 9.05 -4.58
C ALA A 231 -6.98 10.10 -4.62
N ASP A 232 -8.15 9.80 -4.05
CA ASP A 232 -9.29 10.73 -4.02
C ASP A 232 -8.94 12.02 -3.26
N MET A 233 -8.20 11.93 -2.14
CA MET A 233 -7.74 13.12 -1.41
C MET A 233 -6.65 13.89 -2.15
N LYS A 234 -5.71 13.21 -2.84
CA LYS A 234 -4.71 13.84 -3.71
C LYS A 234 -5.41 14.66 -4.80
N TYR A 235 -6.39 14.07 -5.47
CA TYR A 235 -7.14 14.73 -6.54
C TYR A 235 -7.98 15.88 -6.01
N ALA A 236 -8.73 15.69 -4.91
CA ALA A 236 -9.50 16.76 -4.30
C ALA A 236 -8.61 17.94 -3.86
N GLY A 237 -7.47 17.66 -3.21
CA GLY A 237 -6.51 18.70 -2.82
C GLY A 237 -5.92 19.43 -4.01
N GLY A 238 -5.58 18.71 -5.08
CA GLY A 238 -5.14 19.29 -6.34
C GLY A 238 -6.16 20.24 -6.96
N ILE A 239 -7.44 19.84 -7.02
CA ILE A 239 -8.52 20.68 -7.53
C ILE A 239 -8.64 21.95 -6.70
N ILE A 240 -8.72 21.83 -5.37
CA ILE A 240 -8.85 22.98 -4.46
C ILE A 240 -7.68 23.95 -4.67
N TRP A 241 -6.45 23.44 -4.70
CA TRP A 241 -5.26 24.25 -4.89
C TRP A 241 -5.23 24.96 -6.26
N MET A 242 -5.51 24.24 -7.36
CA MET A 242 -5.55 24.83 -8.70
C MET A 242 -6.68 25.87 -8.84
N ARG A 243 -7.86 25.60 -8.26
CA ARG A 243 -8.99 26.54 -8.24
C ARG A 243 -8.65 27.83 -7.49
N GLN A 244 -7.94 27.72 -6.37
CA GLN A 244 -7.46 28.88 -5.62
C GLN A 244 -6.42 29.66 -6.42
N GLY A 245 -5.47 28.98 -7.05
CA GLY A 245 -4.50 29.61 -7.94
C GLY A 245 -5.14 30.33 -9.14
N ILE A 246 -6.15 29.73 -9.76
CA ILE A 246 -6.93 30.37 -10.84
C ILE A 246 -7.61 31.64 -10.34
N LYS A 247 -8.24 31.58 -9.17
CA LYS A 247 -8.88 32.74 -8.54
C LYS A 247 -7.86 33.86 -8.28
N GLU A 248 -6.67 33.54 -7.77
CA GLU A 248 -5.58 34.51 -7.58
C GLU A 248 -5.11 35.12 -8.90
N MET A 249 -4.97 34.31 -9.96
CA MET A 249 -4.63 34.80 -11.30
C MET A 249 -5.70 35.75 -11.87
N GLN A 250 -6.98 35.50 -11.60
CA GLN A 250 -8.07 36.37 -12.03
C GLN A 250 -8.22 37.64 -11.17
N GLN A 251 -7.77 37.62 -9.91
CA GLN A 251 -7.81 38.77 -9.00
C GLN A 251 -6.67 39.76 -9.24
N ASP A 252 -5.53 39.31 -9.76
CA ASP A 252 -4.45 40.21 -10.19
C ASP A 252 -4.86 40.96 -11.46
N PRO A 253 -4.98 42.30 -11.42
CA PRO A 253 -5.45 43.09 -12.57
C PRO A 253 -4.60 42.90 -13.83
N LYS A 254 -3.28 42.70 -13.68
CA LYS A 254 -2.36 42.56 -14.81
C LYS A 254 -2.55 41.20 -15.49
N ARG A 255 -2.68 40.14 -14.69
CA ARG A 255 -2.91 38.78 -15.19
C ARG A 255 -4.30 38.64 -15.78
N ALA A 256 -5.32 39.20 -15.12
CA ALA A 256 -6.68 39.24 -15.64
C ALA A 256 -6.76 39.98 -16.98
N ALA A 257 -6.05 41.12 -17.12
CA ALA A 257 -5.97 41.83 -18.39
C ALA A 257 -5.27 41.00 -19.48
N ALA A 258 -4.17 40.32 -19.16
CA ALA A 258 -3.48 39.44 -20.11
C ALA A 258 -4.37 38.28 -20.58
N ILE A 259 -5.12 37.65 -19.67
CA ILE A 259 -6.09 36.59 -20.02
C ILE A 259 -7.22 37.14 -20.91
N ALA A 260 -7.73 38.34 -20.60
CA ALA A 260 -8.81 38.95 -21.37
C ALA A 260 -8.37 39.42 -22.77
N GLN A 261 -7.10 39.83 -22.91
CA GLN A 261 -6.52 40.25 -24.19
C GLN A 261 -6.15 39.06 -25.07
N SER A 262 -5.73 37.94 -24.48
CA SER A 262 -5.38 36.74 -25.25
C SER A 262 -6.51 35.73 -25.35
N SER A 263 -7.01 35.54 -26.57
CA SER A 263 -7.99 34.51 -26.92
C SER A 263 -7.52 33.09 -26.57
N ASP A 264 -6.23 32.78 -26.72
CA ASP A 264 -5.67 31.47 -26.40
C ASP A 264 -5.56 31.24 -24.89
N LEU A 265 -5.10 32.24 -24.12
CA LEU A 265 -5.07 32.12 -22.65
C LEU A 265 -6.47 31.93 -22.08
N TYR A 266 -7.45 32.66 -22.60
CA TYR A 266 -8.86 32.48 -22.24
C TYR A 266 -9.36 31.06 -22.53
N GLN A 267 -9.07 30.53 -23.73
CA GLN A 267 -9.46 29.15 -24.10
C GLN A 267 -8.78 28.09 -23.23
N ARG A 268 -7.48 28.24 -22.94
CA ARG A 268 -6.74 27.31 -22.08
C ARG A 268 -7.26 27.33 -20.65
N LEU A 269 -7.58 28.51 -20.12
CA LEU A 269 -8.20 28.64 -18.81
C LEU A 269 -9.56 27.93 -18.79
N ALA A 270 -10.42 28.17 -19.78
CA ALA A 270 -11.73 27.52 -19.87
C ALA A 270 -11.61 25.98 -19.95
N LEU A 271 -10.63 25.48 -20.72
CA LEU A 271 -10.36 24.05 -20.83
C LEU A 271 -9.87 23.47 -19.50
N LEU A 272 -8.96 24.16 -18.81
CA LEU A 272 -8.49 23.76 -17.49
C LEU A 272 -9.65 23.72 -16.48
N GLU A 273 -10.51 24.74 -16.45
CA GLU A 273 -11.68 24.76 -15.58
C GLU A 273 -12.64 23.59 -15.84
N GLN A 274 -12.81 23.21 -17.12
CA GLN A 274 -13.56 22.02 -17.51
C GLN A 274 -12.87 20.74 -17.04
N GLN A 275 -11.56 20.61 -17.23
CA GLN A 275 -10.81 19.43 -16.78
C GLN A 275 -10.92 19.22 -15.27
N LEU A 276 -10.77 20.29 -14.49
CA LEU A 276 -10.91 20.26 -13.02
C LEU A 276 -12.30 19.77 -12.59
N SER A 277 -13.35 20.09 -13.36
CA SER A 277 -14.72 19.65 -13.06
C SER A 277 -14.97 18.15 -13.28
N LEU A 278 -14.14 17.49 -14.09
CA LEU A 278 -14.29 16.08 -14.47
C LEU A 278 -13.20 15.17 -13.89
N MET A 279 -12.13 15.74 -13.34
CA MET A 279 -10.95 15.04 -12.87
C MET A 279 -11.25 13.99 -11.79
N ASP A 280 -10.87 12.73 -12.04
CA ASP A 280 -11.08 11.63 -11.08
C ASP A 280 -10.02 10.52 -11.12
N ASN A 281 -8.95 10.73 -11.88
CA ASN A 281 -7.89 9.75 -12.11
C ASN A 281 -6.53 10.44 -12.27
N ASP A 282 -5.45 9.65 -12.25
CA ASP A 282 -4.09 10.20 -12.22
C ASP A 282 -3.72 10.92 -13.51
N ILE A 283 -4.14 10.40 -14.67
CA ILE A 283 -3.87 11.03 -15.98
C ILE A 283 -4.51 12.42 -16.02
N GLY A 284 -5.80 12.52 -15.69
CA GLY A 284 -6.51 13.80 -15.65
C GLY A 284 -5.92 14.77 -14.63
N TYR A 285 -5.42 14.26 -13.49
CA TYR A 285 -4.71 15.07 -12.50
C TYR A 285 -3.40 15.64 -13.04
N GLN A 286 -2.56 14.82 -13.68
CA GLN A 286 -1.30 15.28 -14.26
C GLN A 286 -1.55 16.29 -15.38
N ASP A 287 -2.48 16.00 -16.28
CA ASP A 287 -2.84 16.89 -17.39
C ASP A 287 -3.29 18.26 -16.89
N ALA A 288 -4.19 18.30 -15.90
CA ALA A 288 -4.66 19.54 -15.30
C ALA A 288 -3.52 20.29 -14.60
N LEU A 289 -2.65 19.59 -13.87
CA LEU A 289 -1.51 20.18 -13.18
C LEU A 289 -0.52 20.81 -14.16
N PHE A 290 -0.22 20.14 -15.27
CA PHE A 290 0.65 20.69 -16.32
C PHE A 290 0.01 21.91 -17.00
N ALA A 291 -1.26 21.80 -17.40
CA ALA A 291 -1.99 22.91 -17.99
C ALA A 291 -2.05 24.14 -17.07
N TYR A 292 -2.27 23.93 -15.76
CA TYR A 292 -2.21 24.99 -14.76
C TYR A 292 -0.82 25.63 -14.68
N ARG A 293 0.25 24.84 -14.62
CA ARG A 293 1.63 25.35 -14.49
C ARG A 293 2.08 26.14 -15.72
N ASP A 294 1.67 25.69 -16.91
CA ASP A 294 1.98 26.38 -18.15
C ASP A 294 1.22 27.71 -18.24
N LEU A 295 -0.08 27.70 -17.92
CA LEU A 295 -0.87 28.93 -17.83
C LEU A 295 -0.26 29.92 -16.82
N TYR A 296 0.11 29.43 -15.63
CA TYR A 296 0.73 30.26 -14.61
C TYR A 296 2.07 30.84 -15.08
N ARG A 297 2.93 30.04 -15.74
CA ARG A 297 4.23 30.48 -16.26
C ARG A 297 4.09 31.59 -17.31
N ASP A 298 3.08 31.48 -18.16
CA ASP A 298 2.78 32.47 -19.19
C ASP A 298 2.29 33.79 -18.58
N LEU A 299 1.62 33.73 -17.43
CA LEU A 299 1.12 34.89 -16.69
C LEU A 299 2.12 35.51 -15.70
N ILE A 300 3.34 34.95 -15.55
CA ILE A 300 4.41 35.55 -14.75
C ILE A 300 5.02 36.77 -15.46
N ASP A 301 5.06 36.78 -16.80
CA ASP A 301 5.60 37.90 -17.58
C ASP A 301 4.52 38.93 -17.91
N THR A 302 4.85 40.20 -17.68
CA THR A 302 3.87 41.26 -17.48
C THR A 302 3.43 41.96 -18.78
N SER A 303 4.14 41.76 -19.91
CA SER A 303 3.79 42.41 -21.18
C SER A 303 3.33 41.39 -22.22
N MET A 304 2.23 41.70 -22.90
CA MET A 304 1.69 40.83 -23.95
C MET A 304 2.73 40.52 -25.04
N LEU A 305 3.58 41.50 -25.39
CA LEU A 305 4.67 41.30 -26.35
C LEU A 305 5.73 40.30 -25.87
N THR A 306 6.11 40.31 -24.59
CA THR A 306 7.08 39.32 -24.07
C THR A 306 6.49 37.93 -24.02
N LEU A 307 5.20 37.80 -23.67
CA LEU A 307 4.47 36.54 -23.75
C LEU A 307 4.43 36.01 -25.19
N LEU A 308 4.00 36.82 -26.15
CA LEU A 308 3.88 36.41 -27.54
C LEU A 308 5.26 36.08 -28.14
N ALA A 309 6.29 36.85 -27.84
CA ALA A 309 7.66 36.56 -28.27
C ALA A 309 8.18 35.23 -27.70
N ARG A 310 7.93 34.94 -26.43
CA ARG A 310 8.30 33.65 -25.82
C ARG A 310 7.58 32.49 -26.51
N ARG A 311 6.25 32.59 -26.67
CA ARG A 311 5.43 31.58 -27.34
C ARG A 311 5.91 31.34 -28.77
N HIS A 312 6.22 32.40 -29.50
CA HIS A 312 6.74 32.31 -30.86
C HIS A 312 8.11 31.63 -30.90
N ASN A 313 9.02 31.95 -29.98
CA ASN A 313 10.31 31.29 -29.87
C ASN A 313 10.19 29.78 -29.59
N GLU A 314 9.23 29.36 -28.77
CA GLU A 314 8.95 27.93 -28.55
C GLU A 314 8.44 27.24 -29.84
N LEU A 315 7.54 27.88 -30.58
CA LEU A 315 7.08 27.37 -31.87
C LEU A 315 8.22 27.27 -32.89
N LYS A 316 9.08 28.29 -32.95
CA LYS A 316 10.25 28.36 -33.83
C LYS A 316 11.26 27.25 -33.50
N SER A 317 11.51 27.00 -32.22
CA SER A 317 12.36 25.90 -31.77
C SER A 317 11.80 24.54 -32.21
N ARG A 318 10.48 24.34 -32.09
CA ARG A 318 9.81 23.10 -32.53
C ARG A 318 9.90 22.91 -34.03
N LEU A 319 9.64 23.97 -34.82
CA LEU A 319 9.80 23.95 -36.28
C LEU A 319 11.20 23.53 -36.72
N GLY A 320 12.24 24.01 -36.01
CA GLY A 320 13.63 23.65 -36.28
C GLY A 320 13.99 22.20 -35.90
N SER A 321 13.29 21.63 -34.91
CA SER A 321 13.60 20.29 -34.36
C SER A 321 12.93 19.11 -35.10
N GLN A 322 11.82 19.35 -35.82
CA GLN A 322 11.02 18.27 -36.44
C GLN A 322 11.35 18.03 -37.92
N ALA A 323 11.26 16.76 -38.32
CA ALA A 323 11.31 16.34 -39.73
C ALA A 323 9.98 16.70 -40.43
N ILE A 324 9.85 17.97 -40.81
CA ILE A 324 8.72 18.54 -41.56
C ILE A 324 9.06 18.44 -43.06
N SER A 325 8.06 18.14 -43.90
CA SER A 325 8.24 18.17 -45.36
C SER A 325 8.69 19.56 -45.82
N SER A 326 9.52 19.65 -46.86
CA SER A 326 10.09 20.93 -47.31
C SER A 326 9.04 21.97 -47.70
N GLU A 327 7.94 21.54 -48.32
CA GLU A 327 6.83 22.41 -48.73
C GLU A 327 6.08 23.00 -47.52
N GLN A 328 5.74 22.15 -46.53
CA GLN A 328 5.09 22.61 -45.30
C GLN A 328 6.02 23.45 -44.44
N ARG A 329 7.32 23.17 -44.46
CA ARG A 329 8.31 23.97 -43.74
C ARG A 329 8.36 25.40 -44.27
N ILE A 330 8.40 25.60 -45.59
CA ILE A 330 8.39 26.93 -46.21
C ILE A 330 7.14 27.73 -45.80
N GLU A 331 5.97 27.09 -45.81
CA GLU A 331 4.73 27.73 -45.39
C GLU A 331 4.76 28.16 -43.90
N LEU A 332 5.18 27.26 -43.02
CA LEU A 332 5.24 27.52 -41.57
C LEU A 332 6.32 28.55 -41.20
N GLU A 333 7.47 28.53 -41.87
CA GLU A 333 8.53 29.53 -41.74
C GLU A 333 8.07 30.90 -42.26
N GLY A 334 7.28 30.94 -43.34
CA GLY A 334 6.65 32.17 -43.84
C GLY A 334 5.77 32.83 -42.76
N ILE A 335 4.87 32.05 -42.14
CA ILE A 335 4.03 32.55 -41.04
C ILE A 335 4.92 32.97 -39.84
N SER A 336 5.98 32.23 -39.55
CA SER A 336 6.94 32.59 -38.48
C SER A 336 7.61 33.94 -38.73
N HIS A 337 7.99 34.25 -39.97
CA HIS A 337 8.59 35.55 -40.32
C HIS A 337 7.59 36.71 -40.20
N GLU A 338 6.33 36.48 -40.56
CA GLU A 338 5.28 37.48 -40.38
C GLU A 338 5.02 37.77 -38.88
N ILE A 339 5.12 36.76 -38.02
CA ILE A 339 5.04 36.94 -36.57
C ILE A 339 6.22 37.78 -36.05
N ASP A 340 7.45 37.47 -36.46
CA ASP A 340 8.64 38.26 -36.09
C ASP A 340 8.43 39.75 -36.45
N ALA A 341 7.91 40.03 -37.65
CA ALA A 341 7.65 41.39 -38.13
C ALA A 341 6.53 42.11 -37.35
N ASP A 342 5.48 41.42 -36.92
CA ASP A 342 4.41 42.02 -36.11
C ASP A 342 4.88 42.30 -34.67
N LEU A 343 5.68 41.40 -34.10
CA LEU A 343 6.30 41.58 -32.78
C LEU A 343 7.26 42.78 -32.77
N GLU A 344 8.08 42.94 -33.81
CA GLU A 344 8.97 44.12 -33.95
C GLU A 344 8.20 45.44 -34.06
N LYS A 345 7.03 45.43 -34.69
CA LYS A 345 6.14 46.60 -34.78
C LYS A 345 5.36 46.89 -33.49
N GLY A 346 5.37 45.95 -32.53
CA GLY A 346 4.57 46.03 -31.32
C GLY A 346 3.08 45.74 -31.52
N ASP A 347 2.70 45.11 -32.65
CA ASP A 347 1.32 44.75 -32.95
C ASP A 347 0.98 43.40 -32.32
N SER A 348 0.56 43.44 -31.05
CA SER A 348 0.22 42.23 -30.28
C SER A 348 -0.94 41.44 -30.88
N ASP A 349 -1.92 42.11 -31.46
CA ASP A 349 -3.16 41.48 -31.94
C ASP A 349 -2.90 40.72 -33.25
N ALA A 350 -2.12 41.33 -34.16
CA ALA A 350 -1.68 40.66 -35.39
C ALA A 350 -0.75 39.49 -35.08
N ALA A 351 0.22 39.69 -34.18
CA ALA A 351 1.14 38.64 -33.76
C ALA A 351 0.41 37.46 -33.11
N GLU A 352 -0.56 37.72 -32.21
CA GLU A 352 -1.36 36.65 -31.59
C GLU A 352 -2.17 35.85 -32.62
N THR A 353 -2.83 36.55 -33.54
CA THR A 353 -3.63 35.90 -34.60
C THR A 353 -2.76 34.95 -35.42
N LYS A 354 -1.57 35.39 -35.83
CA LYS A 354 -0.63 34.57 -36.60
C LYS A 354 0.01 33.45 -35.78
N ILE A 355 0.31 33.67 -34.50
CA ILE A 355 0.76 32.61 -33.58
C ILE A 355 -0.30 31.51 -33.44
N ASN A 356 -1.57 31.89 -33.30
CA ASN A 356 -2.68 30.94 -33.24
C ASN A 356 -2.85 30.17 -34.55
N GLN A 357 -2.73 30.85 -35.70
CA GLN A 357 -2.74 30.21 -37.01
C GLN A 357 -1.60 29.21 -37.18
N LEU A 358 -0.37 29.60 -36.82
CA LEU A 358 0.81 28.73 -36.86
C LEU A 358 0.60 27.49 -35.99
N THR A 359 0.11 27.70 -34.76
CA THR A 359 -0.22 26.64 -33.80
C THR A 359 -1.23 25.64 -34.38
N GLN A 360 -2.32 26.14 -35.00
CA GLN A 360 -3.35 25.28 -35.59
C GLN A 360 -2.83 24.48 -36.79
N LYS A 361 -2.00 25.08 -37.65
CA LYS A 361 -1.39 24.37 -38.79
C LYS A 361 -0.42 23.29 -38.32
N MET A 362 0.41 23.58 -37.32
CA MET A 362 1.28 22.58 -36.70
C MET A 362 0.49 21.44 -36.06
N LYS A 363 -0.63 21.71 -35.39
CA LYS A 363 -1.54 20.68 -34.85
C LYS A 363 -2.13 19.81 -35.97
N ALA A 364 -2.69 20.43 -37.01
CA ALA A 364 -3.32 19.71 -38.12
C ALA A 364 -2.34 18.81 -38.87
N ALA A 365 -1.08 19.22 -38.96
CA ALA A 365 -0.03 18.44 -39.59
C ALA A 365 0.62 17.38 -38.66
N GLY A 366 0.11 17.22 -37.42
CA GLY A 366 0.60 16.22 -36.46
C GLY A 366 1.93 16.59 -35.80
N TYR A 367 2.40 17.82 -35.98
CA TYR A 367 3.66 18.33 -35.45
C TYR A 367 3.55 18.80 -33.98
N MET A 368 2.32 19.00 -33.50
CA MET A 368 2.04 19.34 -32.12
C MET A 368 1.29 18.20 -31.43
N ILE A 369 1.99 17.44 -30.57
CA ILE A 369 1.35 16.57 -29.58
C ILE A 369 0.87 17.48 -28.44
N TRP A 370 -0.34 17.22 -27.94
CA TRP A 370 -0.98 17.96 -26.85
C TRP A 370 0.02 18.31 -25.73
N ILE A 371 -0.03 19.56 -25.24
CA ILE A 371 0.73 20.01 -24.07
C ILE A 371 0.22 19.21 -22.87
N GLY A 372 0.91 18.11 -22.57
CA GLY A 372 0.51 17.10 -21.59
C GLY A 372 1.27 15.77 -21.79
N ARG A 373 1.90 15.57 -22.95
CA ARG A 373 2.83 14.44 -23.16
C ARG A 373 4.22 14.96 -23.51
N ILE A 374 5.02 15.24 -22.48
CA ILE A 374 6.49 15.26 -22.58
C ILE A 374 6.99 13.91 -22.07
N ASP A 375 8.02 13.40 -22.74
CA ASP A 375 8.60 12.07 -22.59
C ASP A 375 8.72 11.55 -21.14
N SER A 376 8.47 10.25 -21.00
CA SER A 376 8.50 9.46 -19.76
C SER A 376 9.81 9.51 -18.96
N ASP A 377 10.84 10.20 -19.46
CA ASP A 377 12.19 10.23 -18.90
C ASP A 377 12.40 11.35 -17.86
N THR A 378 11.46 12.31 -17.74
CA THR A 378 11.51 13.35 -16.69
C THR A 378 10.69 13.02 -15.43
N ASN A 379 10.03 11.86 -15.40
CA ASN A 379 9.13 11.43 -14.33
C ASN A 379 9.82 11.16 -12.99
N GLN A 380 11.15 10.97 -12.97
CA GLN A 380 11.84 10.49 -11.76
C GLN A 380 12.27 11.59 -10.78
N ARG A 381 12.31 12.87 -11.19
CA ARG A 381 12.82 13.97 -10.33
C ARG A 381 11.74 14.87 -9.71
N VAL A 382 10.49 14.78 -10.14
CA VAL A 382 9.43 15.74 -9.74
C VAL A 382 8.51 15.19 -8.64
N ALA A 383 8.39 13.86 -8.53
CA ALA A 383 7.60 13.23 -7.47
C ALA A 383 8.10 13.58 -6.05
N SER A 384 9.38 13.88 -5.86
CA SER A 384 9.94 14.15 -4.51
C SER A 384 9.57 15.51 -3.94
N ASN A 385 9.26 16.52 -4.77
CA ASN A 385 9.01 17.88 -4.28
C ASN A 385 7.54 18.12 -3.88
N LEU A 386 6.61 17.36 -4.46
CA LEU A 386 5.18 17.47 -4.10
C LEU A 386 4.88 16.71 -2.79
N ASP A 387 5.57 15.59 -2.54
CA ASP A 387 5.46 14.82 -1.31
C ASP A 387 5.95 15.62 -0.08
N MET A 388 6.87 16.57 -0.30
CA MET A 388 7.40 17.45 0.72
C MET A 388 6.46 18.61 1.09
N MET A 389 5.56 19.03 0.18
CA MET A 389 4.55 20.07 0.45
C MET A 389 3.22 19.51 0.99
N LEU A 390 2.92 18.23 0.72
CA LEU A 390 1.69 17.58 1.19
C LEU A 390 1.84 16.81 2.51
N ASN A 391 3.08 16.57 2.97
CA ASN A 391 3.39 15.94 4.25
C ASN A 391 4.06 16.91 5.26
N GLY A 392 3.92 18.22 5.03
CA GLY A 392 4.37 19.28 5.94
C GLY A 392 3.29 19.69 6.93
#